data_AF-A0A1Q5N0G7-F1
#
_entry.id   AF-A0A1Q5N0G7-F1
#
_cell.length_a   1.000
_cell.length_b   1.000
_cell.length_c   1.000
_cell.angle_alpha   90.00
_cell.angle_beta   90.00
_cell.angle_gamma   90.00
#
_symmetry.space_group_name_H-M   'P 1'
#
loop_
_entity.id
_entity.type
_entity.pdbx_description
1 polymer ?
#
loop_
_entity_poly.entity_id
_entity_poly.type
_entity_poly.pdbx_seq_one_letter_code
_entity_poly.pdbx_strand_id
1 'polypeptide(L)'
;MSTVPEQPSSPATRDASPGADAPRTVRRFASVIRLRPEKEAEYRALHADAWPQVLATLKRARIGNYSIFLRDGLLFSYLEYDGEDYDADQALIAADPTTQRWWELTDPCQQPVESAAAGESWAPAEEVFHLD
;
A
#
# COMPACT_ATOMS: atom_id res chain seq x y z
N MET A 1 -7.58 39.50 61.60
CA MET A 1 -8.57 39.52 60.49
C MET A 1 -7.80 39.77 59.21
N SER A 2 -7.48 38.70 58.48
CA SER A 2 -6.79 38.79 57.19
C SER A 2 -7.58 38.00 56.16
N THR A 3 -8.12 38.72 55.19
CA THR A 3 -8.97 38.24 54.10
C THR A 3 -8.11 37.52 53.06
N VAL A 4 -8.47 36.28 52.71
CA VAL A 4 -7.91 35.54 51.56
C VAL A 4 -8.69 35.96 50.31
N PRO A 5 -8.05 36.33 49.19
CA PRO A 5 -8.77 36.54 47.94
C PRO A 5 -8.97 35.21 47.21
N GLU A 6 -10.23 34.89 46.96
CA GLU A 6 -10.69 33.78 46.09
C GLU A 6 -10.40 34.14 44.63
N GLN A 7 -9.65 33.30 43.91
CA GLN A 7 -9.38 33.44 42.48
C GLN A 7 -10.30 32.51 41.68
N PRO A 8 -10.92 32.99 40.58
CA PRO A 8 -11.91 32.22 39.82
C PRO A 8 -11.26 31.12 38.99
N SER A 9 -11.91 29.95 38.94
CA SER A 9 -11.52 28.82 38.09
C SER A 9 -11.67 29.17 36.60
N SER A 10 -10.58 29.05 35.84
CA SER A 10 -10.59 29.12 34.37
C SER A 10 -11.35 27.94 33.75
N PRO A 11 -12.07 28.15 32.62
CA PRO A 11 -12.77 27.08 31.94
C PRO A 11 -11.78 26.13 31.25
N ALA A 12 -12.01 24.83 31.41
CA ALA A 12 -11.30 23.78 30.70
C ALA A 12 -11.44 23.99 29.19
N THR A 13 -10.31 24.13 28.50
CA THR A 13 -10.19 24.02 27.06
C THR A 13 -10.70 22.63 26.66
N ARG A 14 -11.86 22.56 26.01
CA ARG A 14 -12.30 21.33 25.34
C ARG A 14 -11.31 21.03 24.24
N ASP A 15 -10.61 19.91 24.39
CA ASP A 15 -9.84 19.29 23.32
C ASP A 15 -10.81 18.99 22.16
N ALA A 16 -10.66 19.74 21.07
CA ALA A 16 -11.40 19.49 19.85
C ALA A 16 -10.72 18.31 19.16
N SER A 17 -11.19 17.10 19.45
CA SER A 17 -10.88 15.93 18.62
C SER A 17 -11.24 16.26 17.16
N PRO A 18 -10.32 16.11 16.19
CA PRO A 18 -10.68 16.29 14.79
C PRO A 18 -11.77 15.29 14.43
N GLY A 19 -12.85 15.79 13.85
CA GLY A 19 -14.02 15.01 13.48
C GLY A 19 -13.67 13.86 12.53
N ALA A 20 -14.29 12.70 12.78
CA ALA A 20 -14.10 11.45 12.07
C ALA A 20 -14.74 11.41 10.67
N ASP A 21 -14.73 12.50 9.91
CA ASP A 21 -15.44 12.55 8.62
C ASP A 21 -14.79 13.47 7.56
N ALA A 22 -13.49 13.73 7.68
CA ALA A 22 -12.75 14.26 6.54
C ALA A 22 -12.67 13.16 5.47
N PRO A 23 -13.00 13.45 4.19
CA PRO A 23 -12.87 12.46 3.13
C PRO A 23 -11.43 11.97 3.08
N ARG A 24 -11.24 10.66 3.24
CA ARG A 24 -9.91 10.04 3.10
C ARG A 24 -9.50 10.19 1.64
N THR A 25 -8.47 11.00 1.37
CA THR A 25 -7.89 11.08 0.03
C THR A 25 -7.22 9.76 -0.30
N VAL A 26 -7.91 8.91 -1.04
CA VAL A 26 -7.36 7.65 -1.55
C VAL A 26 -6.55 7.94 -2.81
N ARG A 27 -5.30 7.51 -2.82
CA ARG A 27 -4.44 7.50 -4.01
C ARG A 27 -4.52 6.12 -4.65
N ARG A 28 -4.62 6.07 -5.98
CA ARG A 28 -4.65 4.82 -6.75
C ARG A 28 -3.34 4.65 -7.48
N PHE A 29 -2.84 3.42 -7.49
CA PHE A 29 -1.60 3.06 -8.16
C PHE A 29 -1.86 1.86 -9.05
N ALA A 30 -1.40 1.95 -10.28
CA ALA A 30 -1.42 0.86 -11.23
C ALA A 30 -0.01 0.61 -11.74
N SER A 31 0.35 -0.65 -11.96
CA SER A 31 1.64 -1.02 -12.54
C SER A 31 1.56 -2.30 -13.37
N VAL A 32 2.50 -2.47 -14.30
CA VAL A 32 2.58 -3.60 -15.21
C VAL A 32 3.93 -4.30 -15.13
N ILE A 33 3.90 -5.62 -15.22
CA ILE A 33 5.09 -6.47 -15.36
C ILE A 33 4.77 -7.66 -16.26
N ARG A 34 5.79 -8.32 -16.84
CA ARG A 34 5.58 -9.57 -17.57
C ARG A 34 5.70 -10.77 -16.63
N LEU A 35 4.78 -11.70 -16.77
CA LEU A 35 4.88 -13.03 -16.19
C LEU A 35 5.73 -13.91 -17.11
N ARG A 36 6.66 -14.67 -16.54
CA ARG A 36 7.38 -15.71 -17.27
C ARG A 36 6.42 -16.86 -17.57
N PRO A 37 6.18 -17.24 -18.84
CA PRO A 37 5.18 -18.25 -19.19
C PRO A 37 5.39 -19.59 -18.47
N GLU A 38 6.63 -20.00 -18.29
CA GLU A 38 7.02 -21.23 -17.60
C GLU A 38 6.75 -21.21 -16.09
N LYS A 39 6.43 -20.05 -15.51
CA LYS A 39 6.17 -19.84 -14.08
C LYS A 39 4.73 -19.49 -13.75
N GLU A 40 3.83 -19.48 -14.73
CA GLU A 40 2.45 -19.04 -14.50
C GLU A 40 1.72 -19.87 -13.44
N ALA A 41 1.82 -21.20 -13.50
CA ALA A 41 1.17 -22.08 -12.54
C ALA A 41 1.68 -21.83 -11.10
N GLU A 42 2.98 -21.63 -10.95
CA GLU A 42 3.62 -21.33 -9.67
C GLU A 42 3.16 -19.98 -9.13
N TYR A 43 3.17 -18.94 -9.96
CA TYR A 43 2.71 -17.60 -9.58
C TYR A 43 1.26 -17.59 -9.09
N ARG A 44 0.38 -18.32 -9.80
CA ARG A 44 -1.04 -18.46 -9.42
C ARG A 44 -1.20 -19.20 -8.10
N ALA A 45 -0.47 -20.31 -7.90
CA ALA A 45 -0.51 -21.09 -6.67
C ALA A 45 -0.02 -20.26 -5.48
N LEU A 46 1.08 -19.52 -5.65
CA LEU A 46 1.57 -18.59 -4.63
C LEU A 46 0.47 -17.59 -4.24
N HIS A 47 -0.08 -16.85 -5.20
CA HIS A 47 -1.04 -15.78 -4.90
C HIS A 47 -2.42 -16.27 -4.43
N ALA A 48 -2.82 -17.51 -4.77
CA ALA A 48 -4.02 -18.14 -4.23
C ALA A 48 -3.91 -18.36 -2.70
N ASP A 49 -2.70 -18.67 -2.22
CA ASP A 49 -2.39 -18.93 -0.82
C ASP A 49 -1.41 -17.88 -0.25
N ALA A 50 -1.62 -16.61 -0.61
CA ALA A 50 -0.76 -15.51 -0.18
C ALA A 50 -0.63 -15.47 1.35
N TRP A 51 0.61 -15.33 1.83
CA TRP A 51 0.91 -15.47 3.26
C TRP A 51 0.20 -14.39 4.10
N PRO A 52 -0.54 -14.77 5.16
CA PRO A 52 -1.29 -13.81 5.98
C PRO A 52 -0.45 -12.67 6.55
N GLN A 53 0.83 -12.92 6.86
CA GLN A 53 1.76 -11.94 7.39
C GLN A 53 2.14 -10.88 6.34
N VAL A 54 2.32 -11.28 5.07
CA VAL A 54 2.57 -10.33 3.96
C VAL A 54 1.35 -9.43 3.77
N LEU A 55 0.15 -10.02 3.78
CA LEU A 55 -1.10 -9.27 3.69
C LEU A 55 -1.28 -8.30 4.88
N ALA A 56 -0.88 -8.70 6.08
CA ALA A 56 -0.91 -7.84 7.26
C ALA A 56 0.07 -6.66 7.15
N THR A 57 1.26 -6.88 6.58
CA THR A 57 2.24 -5.81 6.32
C THR A 57 1.70 -4.80 5.30
N LEU A 58 1.09 -5.26 4.19
CA LEU A 58 0.46 -4.36 3.22
C LEU A 58 -0.65 -3.51 3.86
N LYS A 59 -1.50 -4.12 4.70
CA LYS A 59 -2.57 -3.38 5.42
C LYS A 59 -2.01 -2.34 6.40
N ARG A 60 -0.91 -2.66 7.10
CA ARG A 60 -0.21 -1.73 7.99
C ARG A 60 0.34 -0.53 7.21
N ALA A 61 0.88 -0.79 6.02
CA ALA A 61 1.34 0.21 5.07
C ALA A 61 0.20 0.89 4.28
N ARG A 62 -1.03 0.86 4.81
CA ARG A 62 -2.18 1.59 4.27
C ARG A 62 -2.55 1.19 2.82
N ILE A 63 -2.13 0.00 2.38
CA ILE A 63 -2.52 -0.57 1.08
C ILE A 63 -3.82 -1.36 1.24
N GLY A 64 -4.78 -1.04 0.37
CA GLY A 64 -6.10 -1.65 0.27
C GLY A 64 -6.51 -1.86 -1.19
N ASN A 65 -7.67 -2.50 -1.38
CA ASN A 65 -8.24 -2.84 -2.68
C ASN A 65 -7.22 -3.42 -3.71
N TYR A 66 -6.23 -4.18 -3.21
CA TYR A 66 -5.11 -4.63 -4.03
C TYR A 66 -5.51 -5.85 -4.87
N SER A 67 -5.43 -5.71 -6.19
CA SER A 67 -5.73 -6.77 -7.16
C SER A 67 -4.59 -6.89 -8.18
N ILE A 68 -4.29 -8.12 -8.58
CA ILE A 68 -3.38 -8.41 -9.70
C ILE A 68 -4.13 -9.21 -10.75
N PHE A 69 -4.16 -8.69 -11.96
CA PHE A 69 -4.84 -9.28 -13.12
C PHE A 69 -3.80 -9.85 -14.08
N LEU A 70 -4.11 -10.97 -14.74
CA LEU A 70 -3.25 -11.55 -15.78
C LEU A 70 -3.97 -11.56 -17.12
N ARG A 71 -3.32 -11.01 -18.15
CA ARG A 71 -3.79 -11.08 -19.54
C ARG A 71 -2.59 -11.14 -20.50
N ASP A 72 -2.57 -12.11 -21.39
CA ASP A 72 -1.56 -12.23 -22.46
C ASP A 72 -0.10 -12.15 -21.96
N GLY A 73 0.16 -12.77 -20.79
CA GLY A 73 1.47 -12.77 -20.13
C GLY A 73 1.85 -11.45 -19.44
N LEU A 74 0.93 -10.49 -19.35
CA LEU A 74 1.07 -9.25 -18.60
C LEU A 74 0.30 -9.34 -17.29
N LEU A 75 1.00 -9.08 -16.20
CA LEU A 75 0.41 -8.83 -14.89
C LEU A 75 0.14 -7.34 -14.76
N PHE A 76 -1.09 -6.98 -14.42
CA PHE A 76 -1.51 -5.62 -14.11
C PHE A 76 -1.88 -5.57 -12.63
N SER A 77 -1.15 -4.78 -11.84
CA SER A 77 -1.44 -4.55 -10.43
C SER A 77 -2.24 -3.26 -10.29
N TYR A 78 -3.25 -3.27 -9.42
CA TYR A 78 -4.02 -2.09 -9.01
C TYR A 78 -4.16 -2.10 -7.50
N LEU A 79 -3.77 -1.01 -6.82
CA LEU A 79 -3.97 -0.85 -5.39
C LEU A 79 -4.45 0.55 -5.04
N GLU A 80 -5.12 0.64 -3.91
CA GLU A 80 -5.51 1.89 -3.26
C GLU A 80 -4.64 2.10 -2.02
N TYR A 81 -4.21 3.34 -1.84
CA TYR A 81 -3.39 3.74 -0.72
C TYR A 81 -4.05 4.94 -0.05
N ASP A 82 -4.31 4.80 1.25
CA ASP A 82 -5.04 5.81 2.02
C ASP A 82 -4.15 6.46 3.11
N GLY A 83 -2.84 6.21 3.10
CA GLY A 83 -1.89 6.79 4.04
C GLY A 83 -1.39 8.19 3.69
N GLU A 84 -0.54 8.73 4.56
CA GLU A 84 0.01 10.09 4.44
C GLU A 84 1.37 10.10 3.72
N ASP A 85 2.27 9.18 4.09
CA ASP A 85 3.64 9.09 3.57
C ASP A 85 3.87 7.76 2.84
N TYR A 86 3.68 7.80 1.52
CA TYR A 86 3.77 6.61 0.68
C TYR A 86 5.19 6.02 0.67
N ASP A 87 6.22 6.87 0.69
CA ASP A 87 7.61 6.40 0.63
C ASP A 87 8.01 5.72 1.94
N ALA A 88 7.55 6.25 3.09
CA ALA A 88 7.75 5.60 4.38
C ALA A 88 7.02 4.25 4.48
N ASP A 89 5.79 4.17 3.99
CA ASP A 89 5.00 2.93 4.01
C ASP A 89 5.56 1.87 3.04
N GLN A 90 6.06 2.28 1.88
CA GLN A 90 6.80 1.39 0.97
C GLN A 90 8.12 0.89 1.59
N ALA A 91 8.86 1.76 2.29
CA ALA A 91 10.06 1.36 3.01
C ALA A 91 9.76 0.37 4.14
N LEU A 92 8.62 0.52 4.83
CA LEU A 92 8.14 -0.44 5.83
C LEU A 92 7.89 -1.81 5.21
N ILE A 93 7.27 -1.87 4.04
CA ILE A 93 7.05 -3.13 3.29
C ILE A 93 8.38 -3.75 2.91
N ALA A 94 9.31 -2.96 2.36
CA ALA A 94 10.61 -3.45 1.89
C ALA A 94 11.52 -3.93 3.03
N ALA A 95 11.39 -3.36 4.23
CA ALA A 95 12.13 -3.76 5.41
C ALA A 95 11.56 -5.02 6.10
N ASP A 96 10.33 -5.44 5.76
CA ASP A 96 9.72 -6.60 6.40
C ASP A 96 10.36 -7.91 5.91
N PRO A 97 10.92 -8.73 6.82
CA PRO A 97 11.63 -9.95 6.43
C PRO A 97 10.70 -11.02 5.85
N THR A 98 9.39 -10.98 6.15
CA THR A 98 8.43 -11.93 5.59
C THR A 98 8.11 -11.56 4.14
N THR A 99 7.94 -10.26 3.87
CA THR A 99 7.82 -9.73 2.52
C THR A 99 9.06 -10.05 1.67
N GLN A 100 10.26 -9.90 2.21
CA GLN A 100 11.49 -10.24 1.48
C GLN A 100 11.52 -11.72 1.07
N ARG A 101 11.19 -12.64 2.00
CA ARG A 101 11.08 -14.08 1.70
C ARG A 101 9.98 -14.41 0.70
N TRP A 102 8.89 -13.65 0.73
CA TRP A 102 7.83 -13.77 -0.26
C TRP A 102 8.33 -13.38 -1.66
N TRP A 103 9.09 -12.28 -1.76
CA TRP A 103 9.70 -11.84 -3.01
C TRP A 103 10.73 -12.82 -3.57
N GLU A 104 11.48 -13.52 -2.72
CA GLU A 104 12.37 -14.61 -3.17
C GLU A 104 11.63 -15.71 -3.96
N LEU A 105 10.32 -15.90 -3.71
CA LEU A 105 9.48 -16.86 -4.42
C LEU A 105 8.78 -16.22 -5.64
N THR A 106 8.28 -15.00 -5.50
CA THR A 106 7.47 -14.37 -6.56
C THR A 106 8.29 -13.69 -7.63
N ASP A 107 9.44 -13.09 -7.30
CA ASP A 107 10.25 -12.32 -8.24
C ASP A 107 10.81 -13.17 -9.38
N PRO A 108 11.27 -14.43 -9.14
CA PRO A 108 11.68 -15.31 -10.22
C PRO A 108 10.58 -15.62 -11.24
N CYS A 109 9.30 -15.48 -10.87
CA CYS A 109 8.18 -15.68 -11.79
C CYS A 109 8.01 -14.51 -12.78
N GLN A 110 8.65 -13.38 -12.54
CA GLN A 110 8.36 -12.11 -13.21
C GLN A 110 9.58 -11.60 -13.98
N GLN A 111 9.32 -10.70 -14.93
CA GLN A 111 10.36 -9.95 -15.65
C GLN A 111 9.82 -8.58 -16.07
N PRO A 112 10.67 -7.54 -16.16
CA PRO A 112 10.26 -6.22 -16.61
C PRO A 112 9.56 -6.26 -17.98
N VAL A 113 8.63 -5.34 -18.21
CA VAL A 113 8.12 -5.07 -19.56
C VAL A 113 9.23 -4.48 -20.43
N GLU A 114 9.11 -4.60 -21.75
CA GLU A 114 10.14 -4.10 -22.69
C GLU A 114 10.33 -2.58 -22.61
N SER A 115 9.27 -1.85 -22.26
CA SER A 115 9.28 -0.40 -22.09
C SER A 115 9.78 0.07 -20.72
N ALA A 116 10.15 -0.85 -19.81
CA ALA A 116 10.58 -0.50 -18.47
C ALA A 116 11.93 0.25 -18.50
N ALA A 117 12.10 1.23 -17.61
CA ALA A 117 13.37 1.91 -17.45
C ALA A 117 14.46 0.96 -16.93
N ALA A 118 15.74 1.34 -17.10
CA ALA A 118 16.85 0.52 -16.60
C ALA A 118 16.76 0.34 -15.07
N GLY A 119 16.62 -0.91 -14.62
CA GLY A 119 16.46 -1.26 -13.21
C GLY A 119 15.03 -1.18 -12.68
N GLU A 120 14.05 -0.84 -13.52
CA GLU A 120 12.63 -0.83 -13.16
C GLU A 120 12.06 -2.25 -13.24
N SER A 121 11.35 -2.67 -12.19
CA SER A 121 10.67 -3.98 -12.15
C SER A 121 9.22 -3.84 -12.61
N TRP A 122 8.32 -3.47 -11.69
CA TRP A 122 6.95 -3.10 -12.00
C TRP A 122 6.93 -1.68 -12.58
N ALA A 123 6.58 -1.55 -13.86
CA ALA A 123 6.50 -0.26 -14.53
C ALA A 123 5.17 0.43 -14.17
N PRO A 124 5.17 1.68 -13.70
CA PRO A 124 3.94 2.38 -13.33
C PRO A 124 3.06 2.66 -14.56
N ALA A 125 1.75 2.61 -14.37
CA ALA A 125 0.75 3.01 -15.35
C ALA A 125 0.11 4.35 -14.93
N GLU A 126 -0.19 5.19 -15.92
CA GLU A 126 -0.83 6.48 -15.71
C GLU A 126 -2.35 6.31 -15.53
N GLU A 127 -2.91 6.85 -14.45
CA GLU A 127 -4.36 7.01 -14.31
C GLU A 127 -4.83 8.17 -15.18
N VAL A 128 -5.49 7.85 -16.30
CA VAL A 128 -6.03 8.86 -17.23
C VAL A 128 -7.52 9.16 -17.02
N PHE A 129 -8.21 8.34 -16.24
CA PHE A 129 -9.64 8.46 -15.94
C PHE A 129 -9.99 7.73 -14.65
N HIS A 130 -10.93 8.29 -13.90
CA HIS A 130 -11.53 7.67 -12.71
C HIS A 130 -12.99 8.11 -12.58
N LEU A 131 -13.82 7.20 -12.06
CA LEU A 131 -15.20 7.43 -11.67
C LEU A 131 -15.46 6.68 -10.36
N ASP A 132 -16.01 7.37 -9.37
CA ASP A 132 -16.40 6.80 -8.07
C ASP A 132 -17.65 5.90 -8.15
#